data_AF-A0A6P7EVZ0-F1
#
_entry.id   AF-A0A6P7EVZ0-F1
#
_cell.length_a   1.000
_cell.length_b   1.000
_cell.length_c   1.000
_cell.angle_alpha   90.00
_cell.angle_beta   90.00
_cell.angle_gamma   90.00
#
_symmetry.space_group_name_H-M   'P 1'
#
loop_
_entity.id
_entity.type
_entity.pdbx_description
1 polymer ?
#
loop_
_entity_poly.entity_id
_entity_poly.type
_entity_poly.pdbx_seq_one_letter_code
_entity_poly.pdbx_strand_id
1 'polypeptide(L)'
;MMKGALLVLALLVTRELTFKTNEAEACPVFFEGLSAIILALPSKALNETLDSVDANEAEKAAAEKIQHCFIEAGPQNRLNHLKYKASIVFSDDCTGYKLSSVVNALIGLVSSLLSLV
;
A
#
# COMPACT_ATOMS: atom_id res chain seq x y z
N MET A 1 3.87 -40.58 2.23
CA MET A 1 4.30 -39.69 3.33
C MET A 1 4.21 -38.23 2.88
N MET A 2 3.02 -37.60 2.87
CA MET A 2 2.86 -36.17 2.51
C MET A 2 1.72 -35.47 3.30
N LYS A 3 1.03 -36.21 4.19
CA LYS A 3 -0.14 -35.70 4.92
C LYS A 3 0.21 -34.55 5.87
N GLY A 4 1.43 -34.54 6.44
CA GLY A 4 1.90 -33.46 7.30
C GLY A 4 2.10 -32.13 6.56
N ALA A 5 2.68 -32.15 5.35
CA ALA A 5 2.90 -30.95 4.56
C ALA A 5 1.58 -30.31 4.09
N LEU A 6 0.60 -31.14 3.70
CA LEU A 6 -0.74 -30.67 3.34
C LEU A 6 -1.49 -30.05 4.52
N LEU A 7 -1.32 -30.59 5.72
CA LEU A 7 -1.94 -30.05 6.94
C LEU A 7 -1.30 -28.73 7.35
N VAL A 8 0.02 -28.58 7.25
CA VAL A 8 0.71 -27.31 7.47
C VAL A 8 0.27 -26.27 6.44
N LEU A 9 0.19 -26.64 5.15
CA LEU A 9 -0.32 -25.75 4.10
C LEU A 9 -1.77 -25.34 4.34
N ALA A 10 -2.64 -26.29 4.73
CA ALA A 10 -4.03 -25.99 5.05
C ALA A 10 -4.12 -25.01 6.22
N LEU A 11 -3.37 -25.23 7.30
CA LEU A 11 -3.33 -24.34 8.46
C LEU A 11 -2.72 -22.97 8.14
N LEU A 12 -1.80 -22.87 7.17
CA LEU A 12 -1.29 -21.58 6.67
C LEU A 12 -2.32 -20.83 5.82
N VAL A 13 -3.04 -21.54 4.95
CA VAL A 13 -4.09 -20.97 4.11
C VAL A 13 -5.32 -20.57 4.94
N THR A 14 -5.68 -21.33 5.96
CA THR A 14 -6.76 -21.01 6.91
C THR A 14 -6.31 -20.03 8.01
N ARG A 15 -5.03 -19.64 8.03
CA ARG A 15 -4.41 -18.74 9.00
C ARG A 15 -4.47 -19.23 10.46
N GLU A 16 -4.66 -20.52 10.70
CA GLU A 16 -4.58 -21.11 12.04
C GLU A 16 -3.13 -21.31 12.51
N LEU A 17 -2.18 -21.45 11.57
CA LEU A 17 -0.74 -21.32 11.82
C LEU A 17 -0.32 -19.88 11.51
N THR A 18 -0.67 -18.94 12.38
CA THR A 18 -0.12 -17.59 12.32
C THR A 18 1.33 -17.65 12.77
N PHE A 19 2.29 -17.51 11.85
CA PHE A 19 3.65 -17.21 12.27
C PHE A 19 3.62 -15.89 13.01
N LYS A 20 4.18 -15.86 14.22
CA LYS A 20 4.44 -14.63 14.95
C LYS A 20 5.54 -13.88 14.20
N THR A 21 5.17 -13.22 13.11
CA THR A 21 5.98 -12.20 12.48
C THR A 21 5.95 -11.04 13.45
N ASN A 22 6.89 -11.03 14.41
CA ASN A 22 7.10 -9.87 15.25
C ASN A 22 7.28 -8.69 14.30
N GLU A 23 6.33 -7.76 14.32
CA GLU A 23 6.42 -6.45 13.67
C GLU A 23 7.07 -6.49 12.29
N ALA A 24 6.42 -7.15 11.33
CA ALA A 24 6.72 -6.87 9.94
C ALA A 24 6.25 -5.42 9.69
N GLU A 25 7.16 -4.48 9.93
CA GLU A 25 7.01 -3.07 9.61
C GLU A 25 6.45 -3.01 8.19
N ALA A 26 5.24 -2.47 8.05
CA ALA A 26 4.64 -2.27 6.75
C ALA A 26 5.68 -1.59 5.85
N CYS A 27 5.90 -2.07 4.62
CA CYS A 27 7.00 -1.56 3.78
C CYS A 27 6.78 -0.05 3.53
N PRO A 28 7.53 0.87 4.18
CA PRO A 28 7.21 2.30 4.13
C PRO A 28 7.30 2.81 2.70
N VAL A 29 8.33 2.37 1.99
CA VAL A 29 8.60 2.68 0.58
C VAL A 29 7.47 2.25 -0.35
N PHE A 30 6.83 1.10 -0.07
CA PHE A 30 5.65 0.67 -0.83
C PHE A 30 4.48 1.65 -0.65
N PHE A 31 4.21 2.06 0.60
CA PHE A 31 3.11 2.98 0.88
C PHE A 31 3.37 4.39 0.36
N GLU A 32 4.61 4.86 0.42
CA GLU A 32 5.03 6.12 -0.19
C GLU A 32 4.82 6.11 -1.70
N GLY A 33 5.31 5.06 -2.39
CA GLY A 33 5.16 4.92 -3.84
C GLY A 33 3.71 4.77 -4.27
N LEU A 34 2.94 3.94 -3.55
CA LEU A 34 1.52 3.77 -3.79
C LEU A 34 0.74 5.08 -3.59
N SER A 35 1.07 5.85 -2.55
CA SER A 35 0.44 7.14 -2.29
C SER A 35 0.82 8.17 -3.36
N ALA A 36 2.09 8.21 -3.77
CA ALA A 36 2.55 9.08 -4.86
C ALA A 36 1.81 8.83 -6.17
N ILE A 37 1.53 7.57 -6.49
CA ILE A 37 0.73 7.15 -7.65
C ILE A 37 -0.73 7.57 -7.50
N ILE A 38 -1.41 7.14 -6.42
CA ILE A 38 -2.85 7.37 -6.23
C ILE A 38 -3.19 8.87 -6.14
N LEU A 39 -2.37 9.63 -5.40
CA LEU A 39 -2.58 11.07 -5.22
C LEU A 39 -2.10 11.88 -6.44
N ALA A 40 -1.41 11.24 -7.38
CA ALA A 40 -0.70 11.89 -8.48
C ALA A 40 0.22 13.03 -7.99
N LEU A 41 1.10 12.70 -7.04
CA LEU A 41 2.13 13.62 -6.57
C LEU A 41 3.10 13.99 -7.70
N PRO A 42 3.81 15.12 -7.59
CA PRO A 42 4.81 15.52 -8.58
C PRO A 42 5.79 14.40 -8.88
N SER A 43 6.18 14.24 -10.16
CA SER A 43 7.10 13.17 -10.62
C SER A 43 8.38 13.09 -9.80
N LYS A 44 8.87 14.21 -9.28
CA LYS A 44 10.02 14.25 -8.36
C LYS A 44 9.81 13.34 -7.13
N ALA A 45 8.66 13.41 -6.46
CA ALA A 45 8.39 12.61 -5.26
C ALA A 45 8.24 11.12 -5.59
N LEU A 46 7.63 10.80 -6.74
CA LEU A 46 7.55 9.41 -7.21
C LEU A 46 8.94 8.87 -7.55
N ASN A 47 9.76 9.65 -8.26
CA ASN A 47 11.11 9.25 -8.65
C ASN A 47 12.04 9.11 -7.45
N GLU A 48 11.99 10.00 -6.46
CA GLU A 48 12.76 9.84 -5.20
C GLU A 48 12.43 8.52 -4.50
N THR A 49 11.15 8.14 -4.46
CA THR A 49 10.73 6.85 -3.89
C THR A 49 11.25 5.67 -4.72
N LEU A 50 11.19 5.76 -6.05
CA LEU A 50 11.65 4.71 -6.95
C LEU A 50 13.18 4.58 -6.95
N ASP A 51 13.90 5.68 -6.84
CA ASP A 51 15.36 5.71 -6.71
C ASP A 51 15.82 5.05 -5.40
N SER A 52 15.03 5.17 -4.32
CA SER A 52 15.34 4.52 -3.04
C SER A 52 15.35 2.98 -3.09
N VAL A 53 14.78 2.39 -4.16
CA VAL A 53 14.76 0.94 -4.41
C VAL A 53 15.54 0.56 -5.68
N ASP A 54 16.43 1.45 -6.14
CA ASP A 54 17.26 1.25 -7.32
C ASP A 54 16.45 0.94 -8.59
N ALA A 55 15.26 1.54 -8.73
CA ALA A 55 14.41 1.31 -9.89
C ALA A 55 15.08 1.79 -11.18
N ASN A 56 15.02 0.96 -12.21
CA ASN A 56 15.53 1.31 -13.54
C ASN A 56 14.54 2.20 -14.32
N GLU A 57 14.99 2.74 -15.45
CA GLU A 57 14.19 3.65 -16.28
C GLU A 57 12.89 3.03 -16.82
N ALA A 58 12.88 1.71 -17.08
CA ALA A 58 11.67 1.03 -17.53
C ALA A 58 10.64 0.88 -16.40
N GLU A 59 11.10 0.64 -15.17
CA GLU A 59 10.25 0.58 -13.97
C GLU A 59 9.66 1.95 -13.63
N LYS A 60 10.46 3.01 -13.74
CA LYS A 60 9.99 4.40 -13.58
C LYS A 60 8.93 4.75 -14.61
N ALA A 61 9.19 4.48 -15.89
CA ALA A 61 8.21 4.71 -16.94
C ALA A 61 6.91 3.90 -16.75
N ALA A 62 6.99 2.70 -16.17
CA ALA A 62 5.81 1.92 -15.83
C ALA A 62 5.01 2.55 -14.69
N ALA A 63 5.67 3.01 -13.62
CA ALA A 63 5.03 3.70 -12.50
C ALA A 63 4.35 5.01 -12.93
N GLU A 64 5.00 5.80 -13.79
CA GLU A 64 4.44 7.02 -14.37
C GLU A 64 3.18 6.75 -15.19
N LYS A 65 3.14 5.66 -15.97
CA LYS A 65 1.93 5.26 -16.71
C LYS A 65 0.78 4.92 -15.77
N ILE A 66 1.04 4.22 -14.67
CA ILE A 66 0.02 3.92 -13.66
C ILE A 66 -0.50 5.21 -13.03
N GLN A 67 0.41 6.13 -12.68
CA GLN A 67 0.03 7.44 -12.14
C GLN A 67 -0.83 8.22 -13.15
N HIS A 68 -0.51 8.17 -14.44
CA HIS A 68 -1.29 8.82 -15.49
C HIS A 68 -2.73 8.29 -15.55
N CYS A 69 -2.94 6.98 -15.39
CA CYS A 69 -4.30 6.42 -15.31
C CYS A 69 -5.11 7.02 -14.13
N PHE A 70 -4.48 7.31 -12.99
CA PHE A 70 -5.14 7.98 -11.87
C PHE A 70 -5.42 9.46 -12.14
N ILE A 71 -4.55 10.14 -12.89
CA ILE A 71 -4.77 11.53 -13.34
C ILE A 71 -5.99 11.57 -14.27
N GLU A 72 -6.02 10.71 -15.30
CA GLU A 72 -7.11 10.61 -16.29
C GLU A 72 -8.45 10.25 -15.64
N ALA A 73 -8.44 9.36 -14.64
CA ALA A 73 -9.65 8.96 -13.92
C ALA A 73 -10.29 10.10 -13.11
N GLY A 74 -9.56 11.18 -12.84
CA GLY A 74 -10.06 12.36 -12.14
C GLY A 74 -10.01 12.27 -10.60
N PRO A 75 -10.16 13.42 -9.92
CA PRO A 75 -9.93 13.55 -8.48
C PRO A 75 -10.89 12.71 -7.61
N GLN A 76 -12.16 12.58 -8.00
CA GLN A 76 -13.13 11.82 -7.22
C GLN A 76 -12.79 10.32 -7.20
N ASN A 77 -12.35 9.77 -8.33
CA ASN A 77 -11.95 8.37 -8.43
C ASN A 77 -10.67 8.10 -7.65
N ARG A 78 -9.70 9.04 -7.66
CA ARG A 78 -8.51 8.98 -6.80
C ARG A 78 -8.87 8.92 -5.32
N LEU A 79 -9.77 9.79 -4.87
CA LEU A 79 -10.25 9.79 -3.48
C LEU A 79 -10.95 8.48 -3.09
N ASN A 80 -11.82 7.97 -3.97
CA ASN A 80 -12.49 6.69 -3.74
C ASN A 80 -11.50 5.52 -3.67
N HIS A 81 -10.47 5.53 -4.53
CA HIS A 81 -9.42 4.50 -4.52
C HIS A 81 -8.60 4.56 -3.23
N LEU A 82 -8.26 5.78 -2.76
CA LEU A 82 -7.56 5.95 -1.49
C LEU A 82 -8.38 5.39 -0.31
N LYS A 83 -9.68 5.66 -0.26
CA LYS A 83 -10.59 5.11 0.75
C LYS A 83 -10.64 3.58 0.70
N TYR A 84 -10.76 3.01 -0.49
CA TYR A 84 -10.74 1.56 -0.69
C TYR A 84 -9.42 0.91 -0.25
N LYS A 85 -8.28 1.53 -0.56
CA LYS A 85 -6.97 1.05 -0.10
C LYS A 85 -6.84 1.15 1.41
N ALA A 86 -7.28 2.25 2.01
CA ALA A 86 -7.31 2.40 3.46
C ALA A 86 -8.17 1.31 4.12
N SER A 87 -9.37 1.01 3.60
CA SER A 87 -10.21 -0.03 4.20
C SER A 87 -9.58 -1.43 4.16
N ILE A 88 -8.78 -1.74 3.14
CA ILE A 88 -7.99 -2.99 3.09
C ILE A 88 -6.89 -2.95 4.16
N VAL A 89 -6.08 -1.90 4.20
CA VAL A 89 -4.95 -1.76 5.13
C VAL A 89 -5.42 -1.81 6.60
N PHE A 90 -6.59 -1.25 6.88
CA PHE A 90 -7.18 -1.20 8.22
C PHE A 90 -8.09 -2.38 8.56
N SER A 91 -8.27 -3.34 7.66
CA SER A 91 -9.09 -4.52 7.92
C SER A 91 -8.49 -5.41 9.02
N ASP A 92 -9.34 -6.24 9.63
CA ASP A 92 -8.94 -7.23 10.64
C ASP A 92 -7.93 -8.27 10.08
N ASP A 93 -7.86 -8.39 8.76
CA ASP A 93 -6.90 -9.24 8.06
C ASP A 93 -5.49 -8.62 8.00
N CYS A 94 -5.36 -7.30 8.04
CA CYS A 94 -4.10 -6.56 7.89
C CYS A 94 -3.64 -5.87 9.18
N THR A 95 -4.40 -5.98 10.27
CA THR A 95 -4.17 -5.28 11.56
C THR A 95 -2.86 -5.63 12.25
N GLY A 96 -2.29 -6.81 11.99
CA GLY A 96 -0.98 -7.24 12.50
C GLY A 96 0.24 -6.58 11.85
N TYR A 97 0.04 -5.83 10.76
CA TYR A 97 1.09 -5.17 9.94
C TYR A 97 1.01 -3.63 10.00
N LYS A 98 0.40 -3.08 11.06
CA LYS A 98 0.17 -1.64 11.20
C LYS A 98 1.47 -0.89 11.48
N LEU A 99 1.96 -0.13 10.50
CA LEU A 99 2.89 0.98 10.74
C LEU A 99 2.15 2.10 11.47
N SER A 100 2.40 2.31 12.76
CA SER A 100 1.81 3.44 13.51
C SER A 100 2.05 4.79 12.81
N SER A 101 3.19 4.96 12.14
CA SER A 101 3.57 6.16 11.39
C SER A 101 2.77 6.37 10.10
N VAL A 102 2.65 5.34 9.24
CA VAL A 102 1.89 5.44 7.96
C VAL A 102 0.39 5.56 8.21
N VAL A 103 -0.10 4.90 9.26
CA VAL A 103 -1.48 5.04 9.72
C VAL A 103 -1.77 6.49 10.09
N ASN A 104 -0.90 7.13 10.87
CA ASN A 104 -1.07 8.53 11.26
C ASN A 104 -0.92 9.50 10.09
N ALA A 105 0.00 9.24 9.15
CA ALA A 105 0.17 10.07 7.96
C ALA A 105 -1.02 9.97 7.00
N LEU A 106 -1.51 8.75 6.72
CA LEU A 106 -2.70 8.53 5.87
C LEU A 106 -3.97 9.07 6.54
N ILE A 107 -4.15 8.86 7.85
CA ILE A 107 -5.27 9.45 8.59
C ILE A 107 -5.20 10.97 8.56
N GLY A 108 -4.02 11.57 8.78
CA GLY A 108 -3.85 13.02 8.70
C GLY A 108 -4.20 13.57 7.32
N LEU A 109 -3.72 12.92 6.26
CA LEU A 109 -3.95 13.34 4.87
C LEU A 109 -5.43 13.18 4.47
N VAL A 110 -6.07 12.08 4.90
CA VAL A 110 -7.51 11.84 4.66
C VAL A 110 -8.39 12.78 5.48
N SER A 111 -8.07 13.02 6.76
CA SER A 111 -8.81 13.96 7.62
C SER A 111 -8.71 15.40 7.11
N SER A 112 -7.53 15.85 6.67
CA SER A 112 -7.37 17.18 6.07
C SER A 112 -8.15 17.34 4.76
N LEU A 113 -8.17 16.30 3.91
CA LEU A 113 -8.94 16.32 2.67
C LEU A 113 -10.46 16.25 2.91
N LEU A 114 -10.91 15.53 3.94
CA LEU A 114 -12.32 15.48 4.31
C LEU A 114 -12.82 16.79 4.96
N SER A 115 -11.94 17.56 5.60
CA SER A 115 -12.29 18.88 6.16
C SER A 115 -12.37 20.01 5.13
N LEU A 116 -12.00 19.76 3.87
CA LEU A 116 -12.13 20.72 2.76
C LEU A 116 -13.49 20.63 2.03
N VAL A 117 -14.37 19.69 2.42
CA VAL A 117 -15.73 19.51 1.89
C VAL A 117 -16.76 19.98 2.92
#